data_AF-A0A536FL20-F1
#
_entry.id   AF-A0A536FL20-F1
#
_cell.length_a   1.000
_cell.length_b   1.000
_cell.length_c   1.000
_cell.angle_alpha   90.00
_cell.angle_beta   90.00
_cell.angle_gamma   90.00
#
_symmetry.space_group_name_H-M   'P 1'
#
loop_
_entity.id
_entity.type
_entity.pdbx_description
1 polymer ?
#
loop_
_entity_poly.entity_id
_entity_poly.type
_entity_poly.pdbx_seq_one_letter_code
_entity_poly.pdbx_strand_id
1 'polypeptide(L)'
;MGAAIVAGGLALSTSVAGFAGNLTPASAKTVVSDCAKTVTVTDPASLSGEARTEATALNAETTAALAEITAEANSNIDEAVAESTDEDGAKDAAALNAQLTEVVADACTAIASLKAEYAAAIAELKAGAAEVKPPDVEKQDVEKKDVEKPETDKGDSDSNRADESGSDRQGND
;
A
#
# COMPACT_ATOMS: atom_id res chain seq x y z
N MET A 1 6.16 5.53 -8.56
CA MET A 1 6.18 6.84 -7.88
C MET A 1 5.73 6.54 -6.47
N GLY A 2 6.58 6.73 -5.46
CA GLY A 2 6.25 6.38 -4.08
C GLY A 2 5.32 7.42 -3.49
N ALA A 3 4.19 6.98 -2.93
CA ALA A 3 3.35 7.83 -2.09
C ALA A 3 4.13 8.12 -0.81
N ALA A 4 4.70 9.32 -0.72
CA ALA A 4 5.28 9.80 0.52
C ALA A 4 4.14 9.94 1.52
N ILE A 5 4.11 9.11 2.56
CA ILE A 5 3.30 9.38 3.74
C ILE A 5 3.92 10.61 4.37
N VAL A 6 3.37 11.78 4.04
CA VAL A 6 3.73 13.04 4.68
C VAL A 6 3.16 12.96 6.09
N ALA A 7 4.01 12.53 7.03
CA ALA A 7 3.80 12.66 8.46
C ALA A 7 3.67 14.17 8.78
N GLY A 8 2.46 14.69 8.64
CA GLY A 8 2.23 16.13 8.61
C GLY A 8 0.74 16.45 8.52
N GLY A 9 0.02 16.15 9.60
CA GLY A 9 -1.39 16.50 9.69
C GLY A 9 -1.92 16.32 11.10
N LEU A 10 -1.73 17.33 11.94
CA LEU A 10 -2.34 17.45 13.27
C LEU A 10 -3.88 17.46 13.13
N ALA A 11 -4.52 16.28 13.05
CA ALA A 11 -5.97 16.16 13.01
C ALA A 11 -6.51 16.17 14.46
N LEU A 12 -6.84 17.37 14.95
CA LEU A 12 -7.57 17.62 16.19
C LEU A 12 -8.84 16.74 16.25
N SER A 13 -8.80 15.64 17.00
CA SER A 13 -9.93 14.71 17.10
C SER A 13 -10.20 14.33 18.55
N THR A 14 -11.34 14.83 19.04
CA THR A 14 -12.14 14.40 20.20
C THR A 14 -11.42 13.49 21.21
N SER A 15 -11.00 14.13 22.29
CA SER A 15 -10.51 13.57 23.55
C SER A 15 -10.98 12.15 23.83
N VAL A 16 -10.02 11.23 23.99
CA VAL A 16 -10.24 9.90 24.52
C VAL A 16 -11.01 10.07 25.83
N ALA A 17 -12.26 9.60 25.87
CA ALA A 17 -13.13 9.77 27.01
C ALA A 17 -12.56 9.02 28.22
N GLY A 18 -11.91 9.77 29.10
CA GLY A 18 -11.78 9.51 30.54
C GLY A 18 -11.14 8.18 30.94
N PHE A 19 -9.82 8.19 31.14
CA PHE A 19 -9.19 7.25 32.06
C PHE A 19 -9.66 7.56 33.48
N ALA A 20 -10.79 6.98 33.89
CA ALA A 20 -11.43 7.23 35.19
C ALA A 20 -10.75 6.50 36.37
N GLY A 21 -9.45 6.18 36.27
CA GLY A 21 -8.72 5.37 37.24
C GLY A 21 -7.38 5.98 37.63
N ASN A 22 -6.87 5.58 38.80
CA ASN A 22 -5.54 5.99 39.21
C ASN A 22 -4.50 5.23 38.36
N LEU A 23 -3.94 5.86 37.31
CA LEU A 23 -2.98 5.20 36.45
C LEU A 23 -1.69 4.92 37.23
N THR A 24 -1.25 3.66 37.16
CA THR A 24 0.12 3.25 37.46
C THR A 24 0.94 3.19 36.17
N PRO A 25 2.28 3.23 36.25
CA PRO A 25 3.14 3.08 35.07
C PRO A 25 2.84 1.79 34.30
N ALA A 26 2.65 0.67 35.01
CA ALA A 26 2.32 -0.62 34.39
C ALA A 26 0.98 -0.60 33.65
N SER A 27 -0.06 0.00 34.26
CA SER A 27 -1.36 0.15 33.59
C SER A 27 -1.28 1.13 32.42
N ALA A 28 -0.49 2.20 32.50
CA ALA A 28 -0.30 3.15 31.42
C ALA A 28 0.32 2.47 30.18
N LYS A 29 1.41 1.71 30.36
CA LYS A 29 2.03 0.91 29.28
C LYS A 29 1.07 -0.11 28.69
N THR A 30 0.24 -0.73 29.53
CA THR A 30 -0.80 -1.68 29.09
C THR A 30 -1.81 -0.99 28.19
N VAL A 31 -2.29 0.20 28.57
CA VAL A 31 -3.25 0.96 27.77
C VAL A 31 -2.63 1.37 26.43
N VAL A 32 -1.40 1.87 26.40
CA VAL A 32 -0.69 2.20 25.14
C VAL A 32 -0.63 0.97 24.24
N SER A 33 -0.25 -0.19 24.80
CA SER A 33 -0.25 -1.46 24.07
C SER A 33 -1.63 -1.84 23.54
N ASP A 34 -2.69 -1.64 24.32
CA ASP A 34 -4.06 -1.95 23.90
C ASP A 34 -4.54 -1.00 22.80
N CYS A 35 -4.22 0.29 22.87
CA CYS A 35 -4.44 1.23 21.78
C CYS A 35 -3.73 0.76 20.51
N ALA A 36 -2.47 0.32 20.61
CA ALA A 36 -1.70 -0.17 19.48
C ALA A 36 -2.32 -1.42 18.83
N LYS A 37 -2.83 -2.35 19.63
CA LYS A 37 -3.54 -3.55 19.14
C LYS A 37 -4.81 -3.25 18.35
N THR A 38 -5.36 -2.04 18.46
CA THR A 38 -6.53 -1.65 17.65
C THR A 38 -6.19 -1.40 16.18
N VAL A 39 -4.90 -1.24 15.85
CA VAL A 39 -4.40 -1.13 14.47
C VAL A 39 -4.34 -2.53 13.88
N THR A 40 -5.07 -2.73 12.78
CA THR A 40 -5.06 -3.99 12.04
C THR A 40 -4.61 -3.69 10.62
N VAL A 41 -3.52 -4.33 10.22
CA VAL A 41 -3.01 -4.22 8.85
C VAL A 41 -3.73 -5.21 7.93
N THR A 42 -4.04 -4.76 6.73
CA THR A 42 -4.62 -5.51 5.62
C THR A 42 -3.67 -6.63 5.20
N ASP A 43 -4.18 -7.85 5.03
CA ASP A 43 -3.42 -8.92 4.37
C ASP A 43 -3.14 -8.53 2.90
N PRO A 44 -1.88 -8.31 2.50
CA PRO A 44 -1.56 -7.93 1.12
C PRO A 44 -1.98 -8.98 0.09
N ALA A 45 -2.12 -10.25 0.49
CA ALA A 45 -2.59 -11.31 -0.40
C ALA A 45 -4.06 -11.13 -0.83
N SER A 46 -4.82 -10.29 -0.14
CA SER A 46 -6.17 -9.88 -0.56
C SER A 46 -6.20 -8.90 -1.74
N LEU A 47 -5.02 -8.39 -2.15
CA LEU A 47 -4.84 -7.48 -3.28
C LEU A 47 -3.99 -8.13 -4.39
N SER A 48 -4.01 -7.54 -5.58
CA SER A 48 -3.24 -8.01 -6.74
C SER A 48 -2.36 -6.90 -7.33
N GLY A 49 -1.33 -7.30 -8.09
CA GLY A 49 -0.48 -6.38 -8.85
C GLY A 49 0.24 -5.35 -7.99
N GLU A 50 0.29 -4.12 -8.48
CA GLU A 50 0.92 -2.96 -7.85
C GLU A 50 0.30 -2.66 -6.48
N ALA A 51 -1.03 -2.76 -6.35
CA ALA A 51 -1.74 -2.51 -5.09
C ALA A 51 -1.29 -3.46 -3.96
N ARG A 52 -0.93 -4.71 -4.28
CA ARG A 52 -0.34 -5.65 -3.30
C ARG A 52 1.05 -5.21 -2.85
N THR A 53 1.87 -4.72 -3.77
CA THR A 53 3.23 -4.26 -3.45
C THR A 53 3.18 -3.02 -2.58
N GLU A 54 2.33 -2.05 -2.93
CA GLU A 54 2.13 -0.82 -2.16
C GLU A 54 1.52 -1.10 -0.78
N ALA A 55 0.53 -1.98 -0.67
CA ALA A 55 -0.01 -2.39 0.64
C ALA A 55 1.04 -3.11 1.51
N THR A 56 1.97 -3.86 0.92
CA THR A 56 3.06 -4.51 1.67
C THR A 56 4.01 -3.47 2.26
N ALA A 57 4.40 -2.46 1.48
CA ALA A 57 5.24 -1.37 1.95
C ALA A 57 4.51 -0.54 3.03
N LEU A 58 3.26 -0.17 2.77
CA LEU A 58 2.42 0.58 3.71
C LEU A 58 2.25 -0.16 5.05
N ASN A 59 2.07 -1.49 5.02
CA ASN A 59 2.02 -2.31 6.24
C ASN A 59 3.33 -2.25 7.04
N ALA A 60 4.47 -2.31 6.36
CA ALA A 60 5.77 -2.25 7.01
C ALA A 60 6.00 -0.87 7.66
N GLU A 61 5.69 0.21 6.95
CA GLU A 61 5.78 1.58 7.46
C GLU A 61 4.84 1.80 8.65
N THR A 62 3.58 1.36 8.54
CA THR A 62 2.60 1.47 9.63
C THR A 62 3.04 0.68 10.86
N THR A 63 3.61 -0.50 10.67
CA THR A 63 4.13 -1.32 11.78
C THR A 63 5.32 -0.65 12.46
N ALA A 64 6.23 -0.04 11.68
CA ALA A 64 7.38 0.69 12.21
C ALA A 64 6.94 1.93 12.99
N ALA A 65 6.05 2.75 12.41
CA ALA A 65 5.50 3.94 13.06
C ALA A 65 4.76 3.59 14.36
N LEU A 66 3.99 2.49 14.37
CA LEU A 66 3.31 2.03 15.57
C LEU A 66 4.29 1.62 16.68
N ALA A 67 5.38 0.96 16.31
CA ALA A 67 6.43 0.59 17.25
C ALA A 67 7.14 1.82 17.82
N GLU A 68 7.38 2.84 17.00
CA GLU A 68 7.98 4.11 17.41
C GLU A 68 7.10 4.87 18.41
N ILE A 69 5.82 5.08 18.08
CA ILE A 69 4.85 5.74 18.98
C ILE A 69 4.77 4.99 20.32
N THR A 70 4.75 3.65 20.28
CA THR A 70 4.69 2.83 21.49
C THR A 70 5.96 2.94 22.32
N ALA A 71 7.13 2.96 21.68
CA ALA A 71 8.43 3.07 22.35
C ALA A 71 8.61 4.46 22.99
N GLU A 72 8.24 5.52 22.27
CA GLU A 72 8.27 6.90 22.75
C GLU A 72 7.36 7.07 23.97
N ALA A 73 6.11 6.60 23.89
CA ALA A 73 5.18 6.65 25.01
C ALA A 73 5.70 5.87 26.23
N ASN A 74 6.29 4.70 26.03
CA ASN A 74 6.91 3.93 27.11
C ASN A 74 8.12 4.64 27.73
N SER A 75 8.93 5.32 26.91
CA SER A 75 10.05 6.15 27.37
C SER A 75 9.55 7.30 28.23
N ASN A 76 8.54 8.04 27.78
CA ASN A 76 7.97 9.17 28.52
C ASN A 76 7.31 8.71 29.84
N ILE A 77 6.72 7.51 29.86
CA ILE A 77 6.22 6.90 31.11
C ILE A 77 7.37 6.60 32.07
N ASP A 78 8.50 6.05 31.59
CA ASP A 78 9.65 5.73 32.44
C ASP A 78 10.33 7.00 32.97
N GLU A 79 10.39 8.06 32.16
CA GLU A 79 10.89 9.38 32.56
C GLU A 79 10.02 10.01 33.65
N ALA A 80 8.68 10.03 33.48
CA ALA A 80 7.76 10.54 34.49
C ALA A 80 7.90 9.81 35.84
N VAL A 81 8.14 8.50 35.81
CA VAL A 81 8.39 7.71 37.03
C VAL A 81 9.70 8.12 37.70
N ALA A 82 10.78 8.27 36.92
CA ALA A 82 12.08 8.66 37.44
C ALA A 82 12.00 10.03 38.14
N GLU A 83 11.37 11.03 37.49
CA GLU A 83 11.19 12.37 38.08
C GLU A 83 10.37 12.34 39.37
N SER A 84 9.31 11.52 39.42
CA SER A 84 8.43 11.43 40.60
C SER A 84 9.06 10.72 41.82
N THR A 85 10.19 10.03 41.63
CA THR A 85 10.85 9.27 42.70
C THR A 85 11.85 10.13 43.51
N ASP A 86 12.27 11.27 42.96
CA ASP A 86 13.25 12.18 43.58
C ASP A 86 12.61 13.29 44.45
N GLU A 87 11.28 13.47 44.41
CA GLU A 87 10.54 14.46 45.23
C GLU A 87 9.66 13.79 46.32
N ASP A 88 9.59 14.38 47.51
CA ASP A 88 9.02 13.80 48.75
C ASP A 88 7.48 13.51 48.69
N GLY A 89 7.12 12.32 48.20
CA GLY A 89 6.23 11.31 48.78
C GLY A 89 4.69 11.51 48.81
N ALA A 90 4.12 12.70 48.60
CA ALA A 90 2.65 12.86 48.65
C ALA A 90 2.05 13.85 47.64
N LYS A 91 2.85 14.76 47.09
CA LYS A 91 2.44 15.58 45.93
C LYS A 91 2.63 14.85 44.60
N ASP A 92 3.35 13.72 44.60
CA ASP A 92 3.84 13.07 43.37
C ASP A 92 2.84 12.10 42.76
N ALA A 93 2.02 11.40 43.54
CA ALA A 93 1.11 10.39 42.97
C ALA A 93 0.02 11.00 42.06
N ALA A 94 -0.51 12.17 42.44
CA ALA A 94 -1.50 12.89 41.63
C ALA A 94 -0.87 13.56 40.41
N ALA A 95 0.35 14.11 40.55
CA ALA A 95 1.11 14.70 39.45
C ALA A 95 1.56 13.64 38.44
N LEU A 96 2.12 12.52 38.92
CA LEU A 96 2.47 11.37 38.11
C LEU A 96 1.25 10.81 37.39
N ASN A 97 0.12 10.66 38.07
CA ASN A 97 -1.12 10.24 37.39
C ASN A 97 -1.50 11.20 36.25
N ALA A 98 -1.47 12.51 36.50
CA ALA A 98 -1.81 13.50 35.49
C ALA A 98 -0.88 13.38 34.26
N GLN A 99 0.44 13.28 34.49
CA GLN A 99 1.41 13.08 33.41
C GLN A 99 1.20 11.75 32.67
N LEU A 100 0.99 10.63 33.38
CA LEU A 100 0.71 9.34 32.76
C LEU A 100 -0.58 9.38 31.93
N THR A 101 -1.59 10.11 32.40
CA THR A 101 -2.86 10.28 31.67
C THR A 101 -2.63 11.05 30.37
N GLU A 102 -1.81 12.10 30.40
CA GLU A 102 -1.45 12.90 29.21
C GLU A 102 -0.66 12.05 28.21
N VAL A 103 0.41 11.38 28.65
CA VAL A 103 1.22 10.51 27.77
C VAL A 103 0.37 9.42 27.12
N VAL A 104 -0.51 8.77 27.89
CA VAL A 104 -1.41 7.74 27.35
C VAL A 104 -2.40 8.33 26.36
N ALA A 105 -3.00 9.49 26.66
CA ALA A 105 -3.96 10.15 25.78
C ALA A 105 -3.32 10.55 24.45
N ASP A 106 -2.12 11.13 24.48
CA ASP A 106 -1.38 11.54 23.29
C ASP A 106 -1.00 10.33 22.43
N ALA A 107 -0.43 9.29 23.04
CA ALA A 107 -0.07 8.06 22.34
C ALA A 107 -1.29 7.40 21.68
N CYS A 108 -2.40 7.25 22.40
CA CYS A 108 -3.61 6.65 21.86
C CYS A 108 -4.23 7.52 20.75
N THR A 109 -4.12 8.85 20.84
CA THR A 109 -4.56 9.77 19.78
C THR A 109 -3.71 9.62 18.53
N ALA A 110 -2.39 9.59 18.67
CA ALA A 110 -1.47 9.37 17.55
C ALA A 110 -1.72 8.02 16.86
N ILE A 111 -1.94 6.96 17.65
CA ILE A 111 -2.28 5.63 17.13
C ILE A 111 -3.62 5.63 16.37
N ALA A 112 -4.64 6.34 16.90
CA ALA A 112 -5.93 6.45 16.23
C ALA A 112 -5.83 7.21 14.89
N SER A 113 -5.02 8.27 14.84
CA SER A 113 -4.73 9.00 13.60
C SER A 113 -4.01 8.11 12.58
N LEU A 114 -2.95 7.42 13.00
CA LEU A 114 -2.22 6.47 12.14
C LEU A 114 -3.16 5.39 11.59
N LYS A 115 -4.08 4.86 12.40
CA LYS A 115 -5.10 3.90 11.98
C LYS A 115 -6.02 4.48 10.90
N ALA A 116 -6.46 5.72 11.06
CA ALA A 116 -7.34 6.38 10.11
C ALA A 116 -6.63 6.64 8.78
N GLU A 117 -5.39 7.13 8.83
CA GLU A 117 -4.54 7.36 7.64
C GLU A 117 -4.27 6.05 6.89
N TYR A 118 -3.90 4.99 7.61
CA TYR A 118 -3.70 3.66 7.03
C TYR A 118 -4.98 3.13 6.36
N ALA A 119 -6.13 3.26 7.01
CA ALA A 119 -7.40 2.81 6.46
C ALA A 119 -7.80 3.58 5.19
N ALA A 120 -7.55 4.89 5.15
CA ALA A 120 -7.79 5.72 3.97
C ALA A 120 -6.87 5.31 2.82
N ALA A 121 -5.57 5.16 3.06
CA ALA A 121 -4.60 4.74 2.05
C ALA A 121 -4.94 3.35 1.46
N ILE A 122 -5.34 2.38 2.30
CA ILE A 122 -5.80 1.07 1.81
C ILE A 122 -7.08 1.18 0.97
N ALA A 123 -8.01 2.08 1.33
CA ALA A 123 -9.22 2.29 0.55
C ALA A 123 -8.92 2.86 -0.84
N GLU A 124 -7.96 3.79 -0.94
CA GLU A 124 -7.49 4.34 -2.21
C GLU A 124 -6.82 3.25 -3.07
N LEU A 125 -5.97 2.41 -2.50
CA LEU A 125 -5.35 1.28 -3.21
C LEU A 125 -6.39 0.31 -3.76
N LYS A 126 -7.44 0.02 -2.99
CA LYS A 126 -8.56 -0.84 -3.42
C LYS A 126 -9.38 -0.21 -4.53
N ALA A 127 -9.63 1.09 -4.46
CA ALA A 127 -10.36 1.82 -5.50
C ALA A 127 -9.59 1.85 -6.82
N GLY A 128 -8.30 2.17 -6.77
CA GLY A 128 -7.42 2.17 -7.95
C GLY A 128 -7.26 0.79 -8.57
N ALA A 129 -7.25 -0.28 -7.77
CA ALA A 129 -7.22 -1.65 -8.28
C ALA A 129 -8.52 -2.07 -9.00
N ALA A 130 -9.67 -1.49 -8.65
CA ALA A 130 -10.96 -1.81 -9.26
C ALA A 130 -11.15 -1.17 -10.65
N GLU A 131 -10.48 -0.05 -10.93
CA GLU A 131 -10.57 0.64 -12.24
C GLU A 131 -9.76 -0.07 -13.34
N VAL A 132 -8.80 -0.94 -13.00
CA VAL A 132 -8.02 -1.74 -13.96
C VAL A 132 -8.77 -3.01 -14.34
N LYS A 133 -10.02 -2.88 -14.82
CA LYS A 133 -10.67 -3.96 -15.55
C LYS A 133 -10.19 -3.87 -17.01
N PRO A 134 -9.50 -4.88 -17.56
CA PRO A 134 -9.10 -4.82 -18.97
C PRO A 134 -10.35 -4.68 -19.84
N PRO A 135 -10.34 -3.87 -20.91
CA PRO A 135 -11.44 -3.87 -21.86
C PRO A 135 -11.61 -5.30 -22.39
N ASP A 136 -12.84 -5.80 -22.34
CA ASP A 136 -13.24 -7.04 -23.01
C ASP A 136 -13.08 -6.80 -24.50
N VAL A 137 -11.90 -7.10 -25.04
CA VAL A 137 -11.66 -7.09 -26.48
C VAL A 137 -12.41 -8.29 -27.05
N GLU A 138 -13.67 -8.03 -27.41
CA GLU A 138 -14.44 -8.88 -28.32
C GLU A 138 -13.54 -9.19 -29.51
N LYS A 139 -13.20 -10.47 -29.66
CA LYS A 139 -12.47 -10.97 -30.83
C LYS A 139 -13.36 -10.73 -32.04
N GLN A 140 -13.05 -9.73 -32.86
CA GLN A 140 -13.57 -9.66 -34.21
C GLN A 140 -12.95 -10.80 -35.02
N ASP A 141 -13.72 -11.86 -35.26
CA ASP A 141 -13.47 -12.84 -36.31
C ASP A 141 -13.59 -12.11 -37.67
N VAL A 142 -12.45 -11.69 -38.21
CA VAL A 142 -12.38 -11.16 -39.58
C VAL A 142 -12.22 -12.34 -40.53
N GLU A 143 -13.36 -12.87 -40.98
CA GLU A 143 -13.46 -13.77 -42.12
C GLU A 143 -12.97 -13.01 -43.37
N LYS A 144 -11.76 -13.34 -43.85
CA LYS A 144 -11.19 -12.73 -45.05
C LYS A 144 -11.96 -13.24 -46.27
N LYS A 145 -12.79 -12.37 -46.84
CA LYS A 145 -13.45 -12.57 -48.13
C LYS A 145 -12.46 -12.18 -49.23
N ASP A 146 -11.84 -13.17 -49.88
CA ASP A 146 -11.01 -12.96 -51.07
C ASP A 146 -11.90 -12.50 -52.24
N VAL A 147 -11.69 -11.26 -52.66
CA VAL A 147 -12.40 -10.62 -53.78
C VAL A 147 -11.64 -10.92 -55.07
N GLU A 148 -12.38 -11.51 -56.01
CA GLU A 148 -12.02 -11.82 -57.40
C GLU A 148 -11.40 -10.61 -58.13
N LYS A 149 -10.29 -10.83 -58.83
CA LYS A 149 -9.56 -9.80 -59.60
C LYS A 149 -9.99 -9.91 -61.08
N PRO A 150 -10.47 -8.83 -61.73
CA PRO A 150 -10.92 -8.92 -63.12
C PRO A 150 -9.74 -8.92 -64.11
N GLU A 151 -9.88 -9.75 -65.15
CA GLU A 151 -9.03 -9.77 -66.35
C GLU A 151 -9.32 -8.55 -67.24
N THR A 152 -8.27 -7.91 -67.76
CA THR A 152 -8.36 -7.15 -69.03
C THR A 152 -7.08 -7.29 -69.85
N ASP A 153 -7.30 -7.25 -71.15
CA ASP A 153 -6.60 -7.91 -72.26
C ASP A 153 -5.77 -6.93 -73.11
N LYS A 154 -4.78 -7.51 -73.81
CA LYS A 154 -4.09 -7.10 -75.07
C LYS A 154 -2.98 -6.03 -75.11
N GLY A 155 -1.89 -6.45 -75.76
CA GLY A 155 -0.87 -5.62 -76.40
C GLY A 155 0.26 -6.45 -77.02
N ASP A 156 0.02 -6.95 -78.24
CA ASP A 156 0.95 -7.70 -79.12
C ASP A 156 2.29 -6.99 -79.40
N SER A 157 3.38 -7.77 -79.51
CA SER A 157 4.44 -7.56 -80.53
C SER A 157 5.32 -8.81 -80.67
N ASP A 158 5.22 -9.43 -81.85
CA ASP A 158 6.12 -10.40 -82.48
C ASP A 158 7.62 -10.19 -82.17
N SER A 159 8.38 -11.27 -81.94
CA SER A 159 9.27 -11.85 -82.97
C SER A 159 10.29 -12.87 -82.42
N ASN A 160 10.33 -14.03 -83.09
CA ASN A 160 11.51 -14.83 -83.45
C ASN A 160 12.34 -15.58 -82.38
N ARG A 161 12.25 -16.93 -82.46
CA ARG A 161 13.35 -17.87 -82.85
C ARG A 161 13.87 -18.87 -81.79
N ALA A 162 13.69 -20.14 -82.17
CA ALA A 162 14.53 -21.34 -82.04
C ALA A 162 14.70 -22.08 -80.70
N ASP A 163 14.22 -23.33 -80.76
CA ASP A 163 14.80 -24.64 -80.40
C ASP A 163 16.10 -24.79 -79.59
N GLU A 164 16.22 -26.02 -79.05
CA GLU A 164 17.36 -26.74 -78.44
C GLU A 164 17.40 -26.70 -76.90
N SER A 165 17.01 -27.79 -76.20
CA SER A 165 17.73 -29.07 -75.98
C SER A 165 18.89 -28.95 -74.97
N GLY A 166 18.83 -29.74 -73.88
CA GLY A 166 19.97 -29.92 -72.98
C GLY A 166 19.63 -30.53 -71.61
N SER A 167 19.79 -31.85 -71.51
CA SER A 167 19.82 -32.61 -70.26
C SER A 167 21.11 -32.39 -69.44
N ASP A 168 21.04 -32.86 -68.19
CA ASP A 168 22.12 -33.36 -67.34
C ASP A 168 23.00 -32.37 -66.54
N ARG A 169 22.89 -32.49 -65.20
CA ARG A 169 23.93 -33.04 -64.28
C ARG A 169 23.45 -32.77 -62.84
N GLN A 170 23.10 -33.78 -62.05
CA GLN A 170 23.97 -34.69 -61.28
C GLN A 170 24.75 -33.96 -60.18
N GLY A 171 24.49 -34.39 -58.94
CA GLY A 171 25.01 -33.77 -57.71
C GLY A 171 26.42 -34.21 -57.29
N ASN A 172 26.82 -33.65 -56.17
CA ASN A 172 27.75 -34.04 -55.11
C ASN A 172 27.86 -32.78 -54.22
N ASP A 173 27.99 -32.79 -52.91
CA ASP A 173 28.39 -33.80 -51.93
C ASP A 173 27.71 -33.41 -50.60
#